data_AF-A0A7S2DJG9-F1
#
_entry.id   AF-A0A7S2DJG9-F1
#
_cell.length_a   1.000
_cell.length_b   1.000
_cell.length_c   1.000
_cell.angle_alpha   90.00
_cell.angle_beta   90.00
_cell.angle_gamma   90.00
#
_symmetry.space_group_name_H-M   'P 1'
#
loop_
_entity.id
_entity.type
_entity.pdbx_description
1 polymer ?
#
loop_
_entity_poly.entity_id
_entity_poly.type
_entity_poly.pdbx_seq_one_letter_code
_entity_poly.pdbx_strand_id
1 'polypeptide(L)'
;RIAASHPGAVAYIKQFPAPLMTLIARFVTFIVSAIVAILLLLSICNEKFLIFYRWPSEAEVGFNLLWWLAVLSTILAVSRSFEGLAAEGQAAVAMQPDVLLQSVSLHTHYMPEHWRGRGHTRAVYAEFRALYQYRVALLVQEVLGALTAPLIMIFLMPRRAAAILEFIRSFTVYVEGVGHVCSYALFDFERHGDGAYGSPIEGVAEQQANDGKLEKAYVNFRAQHPSWKDERGDALLLNIAGSGDAQFEEGATAVGSSNLDVAPGHPAATAQQVQPAHETDGNGNGGGGDGGAAAAAAA
;
A
#
# COMPACT_ATOMS: atom_id res chain seq x y z
N ARG A 1 -16.04 -1.23 4.12
CA ARG A 1 -14.69 -1.84 4.32
C ARG A 1 -13.76 -1.56 3.14
N ILE A 2 -13.96 -2.16 1.97
CA ILE A 2 -13.05 -1.96 0.80
C ILE A 2 -12.97 -0.50 0.34
N ALA A 3 -14.10 0.20 0.20
CA ALA A 3 -14.10 1.62 -0.18
C ALA A 3 -13.34 2.50 0.83
N ALA A 4 -13.48 2.21 2.13
CA ALA A 4 -12.78 2.94 3.19
C ALA A 4 -11.27 2.67 3.20
N SER A 5 -10.83 1.46 2.80
CA SER A 5 -9.41 1.11 2.67
C SER A 5 -8.73 1.71 1.44
N HIS A 6 -9.51 2.17 0.45
CA HIS A 6 -9.00 2.60 -0.85
C HIS A 6 -7.99 3.77 -0.78
N PRO A 7 -8.21 4.84 -0.01
CA PRO A 7 -7.25 5.95 0.09
C PRO A 7 -5.89 5.49 0.64
N GLY A 8 -5.90 4.66 1.69
CA GLY A 8 -4.68 4.09 2.27
C GLY A 8 -3.92 3.18 1.30
N ALA A 9 -4.65 2.36 0.54
CA ALA A 9 -4.06 1.48 -0.47
C ALA A 9 -3.39 2.27 -1.61
N VAL A 10 -4.03 3.34 -2.10
CA VAL A 10 -3.47 4.22 -3.13
C VAL A 10 -2.22 4.92 -2.59
N ALA A 11 -2.26 5.45 -1.37
CA ALA A 11 -1.11 6.09 -0.74
C ALA A 11 0.06 5.11 -0.58
N TYR A 12 -0.20 3.84 -0.20
CA TYR A 12 0.83 2.81 -0.06
C TYR A 12 1.52 2.53 -1.40
N ILE A 13 0.74 2.32 -2.47
CA ILE A 13 1.32 2.04 -3.80
C ILE A 13 2.15 3.20 -4.33
N LYS A 14 1.73 4.45 -4.05
CA LYS A 14 2.46 5.65 -4.47
C LYS A 14 3.86 5.75 -3.85
N GLN A 15 4.09 5.13 -2.70
CA GLN A 15 5.43 5.11 -2.06
C GLN A 15 6.44 4.23 -2.81
N PHE A 16 5.99 3.38 -3.73
CA PHE A 16 6.86 2.49 -4.51
C PHE A 16 7.01 3.00 -5.95
N PRO A 17 8.04 3.83 -6.24
CA PRO A 17 8.26 4.30 -7.59
C PRO A 17 8.62 3.13 -8.53
N ALA A 18 8.20 3.27 -9.79
CA ALA A 18 8.54 2.35 -10.87
C ALA A 18 9.54 3.04 -11.82
N PRO A 19 10.85 3.01 -11.52
CA PRO A 19 11.85 3.83 -12.22
C PRO A 19 11.92 3.53 -13.72
N LEU A 20 11.70 2.27 -14.12
CA LEU A 20 11.66 1.85 -15.52
C LEU A 20 10.51 2.53 -16.28
N MET A 21 9.31 2.61 -15.68
CA MET A 21 8.16 3.25 -16.31
C MET A 21 8.37 4.75 -16.45
N THR A 22 8.95 5.40 -15.44
CA THR A 22 9.31 6.82 -15.51
C THR A 22 10.36 7.10 -16.59
N LEU A 23 11.36 6.22 -16.74
CA LEU A 23 12.39 6.36 -17.77
C LEU A 23 11.79 6.25 -19.18
N ILE A 24 10.94 5.25 -19.42
CA ILE A 24 10.26 5.07 -20.70
C ILE A 24 9.35 6.27 -21.00
N ALA A 25 8.58 6.73 -20.01
CA ALA A 25 7.72 7.90 -20.16
C ALA A 25 8.53 9.14 -20.58
N ARG A 26 9.65 9.42 -19.90
CA ARG A 26 10.55 10.54 -20.24
C ARG A 26 11.12 10.43 -21.65
N PHE A 27 11.53 9.23 -22.06
CA PHE A 27 12.06 9.00 -23.40
C PHE A 27 10.99 9.22 -24.49
N VAL A 28 9.78 8.70 -24.28
CA VAL A 28 8.64 8.91 -25.19
C VAL A 28 8.25 10.39 -25.24
N THR A 29 8.13 11.06 -24.09
CA THR A 29 7.85 12.49 -24.00
C THR A 29 8.89 13.30 -24.78
N PHE A 30 10.19 12.98 -24.65
CA PHE A 30 11.24 13.67 -25.39
C PHE A 30 11.08 13.54 -26.90
N ILE A 31 10.90 12.32 -27.43
CA ILE A 31 10.75 12.09 -28.87
C ILE A 31 9.47 12.73 -29.41
N VAL A 32 8.34 12.46 -28.75
CA VAL A 32 7.02 12.94 -29.18
C VAL A 32 6.96 14.47 -29.12
N SER A 33 7.55 15.09 -28.08
CA SER A 33 7.60 16.55 -27.99
C SER A 33 8.44 17.21 -29.08
N ALA A 34 9.55 16.60 -29.49
CA ALA A 34 10.36 17.10 -30.61
C ALA A 34 9.58 17.07 -31.93
N ILE A 35 8.86 15.98 -32.21
CA ILE A 35 8.02 15.86 -33.42
C ILE A 35 6.87 16.86 -33.36
N VAL A 36 6.16 16.96 -32.23
CA VAL A 36 5.07 17.93 -32.05
C VAL A 36 5.58 19.37 -32.22
N ALA A 37 6.75 19.70 -31.68
CA ALA A 37 7.35 21.03 -31.84
C ALA A 37 7.65 21.35 -33.31
N ILE A 38 8.18 20.39 -34.08
CA ILE A 38 8.41 20.55 -35.52
C ILE A 38 7.09 20.75 -36.27
N LEU A 39 6.07 19.94 -35.97
CA LEU A 39 4.75 20.07 -36.60
C LEU A 39 4.08 21.42 -36.30
N LEU A 40 4.21 21.90 -35.06
CA LEU A 40 3.74 23.24 -34.66
C LEU A 40 4.53 24.35 -35.36
N LEU A 41 5.84 24.21 -35.52
CA LEU A 41 6.66 25.18 -36.26
C LEU A 41 6.25 25.25 -37.73
N LEU A 42 6.05 24.09 -38.38
CA LEU A 42 5.56 24.02 -39.75
C LEU A 42 4.17 24.65 -39.89
N SER A 43 3.30 24.47 -38.89
CA SER A 43 1.99 25.12 -38.82
C SER A 43 2.09 26.64 -38.78
N ILE A 44 3.08 27.19 -38.07
CA ILE A 44 3.31 28.64 -37.99
C ILE A 44 3.85 29.17 -39.33
N CYS A 45 4.72 28.41 -40.01
CA CYS A 45 5.25 28.81 -41.31
C CYS A 45 4.18 28.81 -42.40
N ASN A 46 3.34 27.77 -42.45
CA ASN A 46 2.24 27.68 -43.42
C ASN A 46 1.19 26.65 -42.98
N GLU A 47 -0.01 27.14 -42.68
CA GLU A 47 -1.17 26.35 -42.26
C GLU A 47 -1.58 25.26 -43.27
N LYS A 48 -1.25 25.43 -44.56
CA LYS A 48 -1.60 24.48 -45.62
C LYS A 48 -0.92 23.12 -45.42
N PHE A 49 0.24 23.08 -44.76
CA PHE A 49 0.91 21.81 -44.47
C PHE A 49 0.10 20.91 -43.53
N LEU A 50 -0.67 21.46 -42.59
CA LEU A 50 -1.44 20.63 -41.65
C LEU A 50 -2.66 19.95 -42.29
N ILE A 51 -3.29 20.66 -43.23
CA ILE A 51 -4.58 20.26 -43.81
C ILE A 51 -4.38 19.44 -45.09
N PHE A 52 -3.47 19.87 -45.97
CA PHE A 52 -3.33 19.28 -47.30
C PHE A 52 -2.28 18.17 -47.39
N TYR A 53 -1.30 18.15 -46.49
CA TYR A 53 -0.29 17.09 -46.49
C TYR A 53 -0.84 15.84 -45.79
N ARG A 54 -0.80 14.72 -46.51
CA ARG A 54 -1.35 13.42 -46.08
C ARG A 54 -0.23 12.38 -46.10
N TRP A 55 -0.05 11.70 -44.96
CA TRP A 55 1.00 10.69 -44.78
C TRP A 55 0.37 9.38 -44.28
N PRO A 56 0.68 8.21 -44.88
CA PRO A 56 1.53 7.98 -46.07
C PRO A 56 0.82 8.38 -47.38
N SER A 57 1.55 8.88 -48.37
CA SER A 57 0.98 9.36 -49.65
C SER A 57 0.46 8.26 -50.57
N GLU A 58 0.84 7.00 -50.31
CA GLU A 58 0.45 5.84 -51.12
C GLU A 58 -0.84 5.15 -50.64
N ALA A 59 -1.37 5.53 -49.48
CA ALA A 59 -2.61 4.96 -48.97
C ALA A 59 -3.83 5.76 -49.45
N GLU A 60 -4.80 5.08 -50.08
CA GLU A 60 -6.11 5.66 -50.46
C GLU A 60 -6.84 6.32 -49.26
N VAL A 61 -6.46 5.91 -48.04
CA VAL A 61 -6.93 6.47 -46.77
C VAL A 61 -5.74 6.88 -45.89
N GLY A 62 -4.92 7.85 -46.33
CA GLY A 62 -3.94 8.48 -45.44
C GLY A 62 -4.60 9.29 -44.30
N PHE A 63 -3.85 9.80 -43.33
CA PHE A 63 -4.36 10.79 -42.37
C PHE A 63 -3.65 12.12 -42.58
N ASN A 64 -4.36 13.23 -42.40
CA ASN A 64 -3.77 14.57 -42.50
C ASN A 64 -2.81 14.79 -41.34
N LEU A 65 -1.85 15.68 -41.51
CA LEU A 65 -0.86 15.99 -40.47
C LEU A 65 -1.51 16.54 -39.18
N LEU A 66 -2.68 17.19 -39.29
CA LEU A 66 -3.51 17.58 -38.13
C LEU A 66 -3.96 16.39 -37.27
N TRP A 67 -4.34 15.27 -37.89
CA TRP A 67 -4.75 14.05 -37.17
C TRP A 67 -3.57 13.46 -36.39
N TRP A 68 -2.40 13.41 -37.03
CA TRP A 68 -1.16 12.99 -36.38
C TRP A 68 -0.75 13.92 -35.23
N LEU A 69 -0.91 15.24 -35.40
CA LEU A 69 -0.67 16.21 -34.33
C LEU A 69 -1.59 15.96 -33.13
N ALA A 70 -2.86 15.67 -33.35
CA ALA A 70 -3.81 15.34 -32.28
C ALA A 70 -3.44 14.04 -31.55
N VAL A 71 -3.09 12.98 -32.30
CA VAL A 71 -2.65 11.70 -31.73
C VAL A 71 -1.36 11.87 -30.92
N LEU A 72 -0.34 12.51 -31.49
CA LEU A 72 0.94 12.77 -30.81
C LEU A 72 0.77 13.66 -29.59
N SER A 73 -0.10 14.67 -29.64
CA SER A 73 -0.42 15.52 -28.48
C SER A 73 -1.11 14.73 -27.37
N THR A 74 -2.00 13.80 -27.72
CA THR A 74 -2.65 12.90 -26.75
C THR A 74 -1.62 11.98 -26.10
N ILE A 75 -0.74 11.37 -26.90
CA ILE A 75 0.36 10.54 -26.40
C ILE A 75 1.28 11.35 -25.47
N LEU A 76 1.60 12.59 -25.83
CA LEU A 76 2.42 13.48 -25.02
C LEU A 76 1.75 13.81 -23.67
N ALA A 77 0.45 14.13 -23.68
CA ALA A 77 -0.32 14.42 -22.48
C ALA A 77 -0.36 13.20 -21.54
N VAL A 78 -0.61 12.01 -22.09
CA VAL A 78 -0.59 10.75 -21.34
C VAL A 78 0.81 10.48 -20.78
N SER A 79 1.87 10.60 -21.59
CA SER A 79 3.26 10.35 -21.16
C SER A 79 3.69 11.28 -20.02
N ARG A 80 3.31 12.57 -20.08
CA ARG A 80 3.57 13.52 -19.00
C ARG A 80 2.80 13.22 -17.71
N SER A 81 1.60 12.64 -17.81
CA SER A 81 0.86 12.23 -16.60
C SER A 81 1.63 11.18 -15.79
N PHE A 82 2.35 10.27 -16.45
CA PHE A 82 3.20 9.28 -15.79
C PHE A 82 4.44 9.89 -15.13
N GLU A 83 5.00 10.97 -15.71
CA GLU A 83 6.11 11.72 -15.11
C GLU A 83 5.67 12.50 -13.86
N GLY A 84 4.49 13.13 -13.91
CA GLY A 84 3.92 13.84 -12.76
C GLY A 84 3.68 12.93 -11.56
N LEU A 85 3.19 11.70 -11.80
CA LEU A 85 3.04 10.69 -10.75
C LEU A 85 4.36 10.29 -10.09
N ALA A 86 5.47 10.27 -10.84
CA ALA A 86 6.77 9.98 -10.28
C ALA A 86 7.25 11.13 -9.38
N ALA A 87 7.15 12.38 -9.86
CA ALA A 87 7.60 13.56 -9.14
C ALA A 87 6.81 13.84 -7.85
N GLU A 88 5.49 13.63 -7.84
CA GLU A 88 4.65 13.79 -6.64
C GLU A 88 4.99 12.74 -5.56
N GLY A 89 5.37 11.52 -5.95
CA GLY A 89 5.75 10.46 -5.01
C GLY A 89 7.04 10.75 -4.23
N GLN A 90 7.88 11.67 -4.72
CA GLN A 90 9.20 11.96 -4.16
C GLN A 90 9.28 13.26 -3.36
N ALA A 91 8.30 14.17 -3.49
CA ALA A 91 8.49 15.56 -3.09
C ALA A 91 8.04 15.94 -1.67
N ALA A 92 7.22 15.17 -0.94
CA ALA A 92 6.72 15.65 0.36
C ALA A 92 6.20 14.62 1.37
N VAL A 93 6.08 13.33 1.02
CA VAL A 93 5.46 12.34 1.91
C VAL A 93 6.54 11.58 2.66
N ALA A 94 6.55 11.69 4.00
CA ALA A 94 7.38 10.85 4.84
C ALA A 94 7.09 9.37 4.51
N MET A 95 8.12 8.63 4.09
CA MET A 95 7.99 7.23 3.68
C MET A 95 7.67 6.38 4.91
N GLN A 96 6.38 6.07 5.09
CA GLN A 96 5.87 5.24 6.20
C GLN A 96 4.98 4.13 5.64
N PRO A 97 5.54 3.15 4.91
CA PRO A 97 4.76 2.09 4.27
C PRO A 97 4.05 1.20 5.27
N ASP A 98 4.69 0.93 6.41
CA ASP A 98 4.11 0.10 7.47
C ASP A 98 2.85 0.73 8.08
N VAL A 99 2.85 2.05 8.31
CA VAL A 99 1.68 2.78 8.85
C VAL A 99 0.52 2.77 7.85
N LEU A 100 0.81 2.93 6.56
CA LEU A 100 -0.22 2.86 5.52
C LEU A 100 -0.79 1.45 5.37
N LEU A 101 0.06 0.43 5.43
CA LEU A 101 -0.37 -0.96 5.40
C LEU A 101 -1.25 -1.29 6.61
N GLN A 102 -0.87 -0.80 7.80
CA GLN A 102 -1.69 -0.90 9.01
C GLN A 102 -3.05 -0.22 8.81
N SER A 103 -3.09 1.00 8.26
CA SER A 103 -4.33 1.72 7.96
C SER A 103 -5.26 0.94 7.01
N VAL A 104 -4.70 0.28 6.00
CA VAL A 104 -5.45 -0.61 5.10
C VAL A 104 -5.95 -1.85 5.85
N SER A 105 -5.10 -2.44 6.69
CA SER A 105 -5.44 -3.63 7.48
C SER A 105 -6.58 -3.37 8.48
N LEU A 106 -6.67 -2.16 9.05
CA LEU A 106 -7.76 -1.77 9.95
C LEU A 106 -9.14 -1.92 9.30
N HIS A 107 -9.24 -1.71 8.00
CA HIS A 107 -10.50 -1.81 7.27
C HIS A 107 -10.71 -3.20 6.63
N THR A 108 -9.64 -3.83 6.14
CA THR A 108 -9.68 -5.11 5.41
C THR A 108 -9.60 -6.34 6.32
N HIS A 109 -9.10 -6.16 7.54
CA HIS A 109 -8.77 -7.20 8.54
C HIS A 109 -7.82 -8.29 7.98
N TYR A 110 -7.09 -7.96 6.92
CA TYR A 110 -6.14 -8.85 6.27
C TYR A 110 -4.74 -8.25 6.38
N MET A 111 -3.87 -8.93 7.11
CA MET A 111 -2.44 -8.63 7.21
C MET A 111 -1.69 -9.91 7.60
N PRO A 112 -1.19 -10.65 6.59
CA PRO A 112 -0.33 -11.81 6.82
C PRO A 112 0.83 -11.49 7.75
N GLU A 113 1.31 -12.48 8.49
CA GLU A 113 2.37 -12.30 9.48
C GLU A 113 3.67 -11.79 8.86
N HIS A 114 4.03 -12.30 7.68
CA HIS A 114 5.26 -11.90 6.97
C HIS A 114 5.21 -10.46 6.43
N TRP A 115 4.04 -9.81 6.43
CA TRP A 115 3.91 -8.40 6.05
C TRP A 115 4.24 -7.44 7.20
N ARG A 116 4.09 -7.88 8.46
CA ARG A 116 4.23 -7.03 9.64
C ARG A 116 5.68 -6.52 9.77
N GLY A 117 5.85 -5.21 9.81
CA GLY A 117 7.16 -4.54 9.90
C GLY A 117 8.04 -4.66 8.64
N ARG A 118 7.50 -5.23 7.55
CA ARG A 118 8.20 -5.43 6.26
C ARG A 118 7.46 -4.72 5.12
N GLY A 119 6.62 -3.74 5.43
CA GLY A 119 5.79 -3.02 4.47
C GLY A 119 6.60 -2.33 3.37
N HIS A 120 7.87 -1.99 3.63
CA HIS A 120 8.80 -1.38 2.67
C HIS A 120 9.41 -2.36 1.65
N THR A 121 9.24 -3.67 1.84
CA THR A 121 9.91 -4.68 0.99
C THR A 121 9.18 -4.88 -0.35
N ARG A 122 9.96 -5.21 -1.40
CA ARG A 122 9.40 -5.45 -2.74
C ARG A 122 8.52 -6.71 -2.82
N ALA A 123 8.79 -7.70 -1.96
CA ALA A 123 7.99 -8.91 -1.85
C ALA A 123 6.57 -8.59 -1.37
N VAL A 124 6.44 -7.85 -0.27
CA VAL A 124 5.12 -7.40 0.25
C VAL A 124 4.42 -6.51 -0.76
N TYR A 125 5.14 -5.59 -1.41
CA TYR A 125 4.56 -4.77 -2.48
C TYR A 125 4.00 -5.60 -3.64
N ALA A 126 4.72 -6.66 -4.06
CA ALA A 126 4.28 -7.52 -5.16
C ALA A 126 3.02 -8.32 -4.79
N GLU A 127 2.97 -8.86 -3.57
CA GLU A 127 1.78 -9.54 -3.05
C GLU A 127 0.62 -8.57 -2.89
N PHE A 128 0.83 -7.41 -2.27
CA PHE A 128 -0.19 -6.38 -2.14
C PHE A 128 -0.77 -5.95 -3.49
N ARG A 129 0.09 -5.76 -4.51
CA ARG A 129 -0.31 -5.44 -5.88
C ARG A 129 -1.09 -6.58 -6.54
N ALA A 130 -0.87 -7.84 -6.16
CA ALA A 130 -1.67 -8.96 -6.64
C ALA A 130 -3.12 -8.89 -6.12
N LEU A 131 -3.34 -8.36 -4.90
CA LEU A 131 -4.67 -8.08 -4.37
C LEU A 131 -5.26 -6.77 -4.91
N TYR A 132 -4.43 -5.73 -5.09
CA TYR A 132 -4.85 -4.40 -5.56
C TYR A 132 -4.31 -4.14 -6.97
N GLN A 133 -5.00 -4.69 -7.95
CA GLN A 133 -4.60 -4.68 -9.36
C GLN A 133 -5.01 -3.39 -10.07
N TYR A 134 -4.28 -3.02 -11.12
CA TYR A 134 -4.66 -1.92 -12.00
C TYR A 134 -5.94 -2.26 -12.78
N ARG A 135 -6.83 -1.27 -12.97
CA ARG A 135 -8.09 -1.47 -13.72
C ARG A 135 -7.87 -2.02 -15.13
N VAL A 136 -6.82 -1.58 -15.82
CA VAL A 136 -6.48 -2.08 -17.17
C VAL A 136 -6.05 -3.55 -17.11
N ALA A 137 -5.32 -3.96 -16.06
CA ALA A 137 -4.95 -5.37 -15.88
C ALA A 137 -6.18 -6.23 -15.62
N LEU A 138 -7.12 -5.76 -14.79
CA LEU A 138 -8.40 -6.44 -14.55
C LEU A 138 -9.20 -6.61 -15.84
N LEU A 139 -9.31 -5.55 -16.66
CA LEU A 139 -10.00 -5.64 -17.95
C LEU A 139 -9.38 -6.69 -18.88
N VAL A 140 -8.05 -6.74 -18.96
CA VAL A 140 -7.34 -7.76 -19.73
C VAL A 140 -7.60 -9.16 -19.17
N GLN A 141 -7.61 -9.32 -17.85
CA GLN A 141 -7.94 -10.59 -17.19
C GLN A 141 -9.39 -11.01 -17.42
N GLU A 142 -10.34 -10.09 -17.52
CA GLU A 142 -11.74 -10.41 -17.84
C GLU A 142 -11.85 -10.95 -19.28
N VAL A 143 -11.19 -10.31 -20.24
CA VAL A 143 -11.15 -10.78 -21.64
C VAL A 143 -10.49 -12.16 -21.75
N LEU A 144 -9.32 -12.33 -21.11
CA LEU A 144 -8.63 -13.63 -21.04
C LEU A 144 -9.46 -14.66 -20.27
N GLY A 145 -10.17 -14.23 -19.23
CA GLY A 145 -11.03 -15.04 -18.38
C GLY A 145 -12.16 -15.68 -19.18
N ALA A 146 -12.79 -14.94 -20.07
CA ALA A 146 -13.82 -15.46 -20.96
C ALA A 146 -13.31 -16.62 -21.85
N LEU A 147 -12.04 -16.58 -22.26
CA LEU A 147 -11.41 -17.63 -23.06
C LEU A 147 -10.86 -18.80 -22.21
N THR A 148 -10.30 -18.49 -21.05
CA THR A 148 -9.62 -19.47 -20.19
C THR A 148 -10.57 -20.23 -19.27
N ALA A 149 -11.68 -19.64 -18.84
CA ALA A 149 -12.69 -20.28 -18.01
C ALA A 149 -13.17 -21.63 -18.57
N PRO A 150 -13.62 -21.76 -19.84
CA PRO A 150 -14.03 -23.06 -20.36
C PRO A 150 -12.90 -24.09 -20.39
N LEU A 151 -11.65 -23.66 -20.62
CA LEU A 151 -10.49 -24.55 -20.60
C LEU A 151 -10.22 -25.08 -19.17
N ILE A 152 -10.32 -24.21 -18.16
CA ILE A 152 -10.20 -24.61 -16.75
C ILE A 152 -11.31 -25.60 -16.38
N MET A 153 -12.55 -25.35 -16.83
CA MET A 153 -13.70 -26.23 -16.59
C MET A 153 -13.54 -27.60 -17.22
N ILE A 154 -13.01 -27.70 -18.44
CA ILE A 154 -12.88 -28.98 -19.16
C ILE A 154 -11.67 -29.77 -18.66
N PHE A 155 -10.52 -29.12 -18.45
CA PHE A 155 -9.26 -29.84 -18.22
C PHE A 155 -8.85 -29.90 -16.75
N LEU A 156 -9.18 -28.87 -15.96
CA LEU A 156 -8.65 -28.71 -14.60
C LEU A 156 -9.67 -29.12 -13.53
N MET A 157 -10.92 -28.68 -13.66
CA MET A 157 -11.98 -28.96 -12.70
C MET A 157 -12.24 -30.47 -12.50
N PRO A 158 -12.32 -31.33 -13.54
CA PRO A 158 -12.63 -32.75 -13.34
C PRO A 158 -11.56 -33.47 -12.52
N ARG A 159 -10.29 -33.06 -12.65
CA ARG A 159 -9.17 -33.61 -11.88
C ARG A 159 -9.23 -33.27 -10.39
N ARG A 160 -9.94 -32.19 -10.01
CA ARG A 160 -10.11 -31.75 -8.62
C ARG A 160 -11.50 -32.04 -8.05
N ALA A 161 -12.43 -32.55 -8.87
CA ALA A 161 -13.82 -32.78 -8.49
C ALA A 161 -13.96 -33.65 -7.23
N ALA A 162 -13.18 -34.72 -7.12
CA ALA A 162 -13.21 -35.59 -5.94
C ALA A 162 -12.85 -34.85 -4.64
N ALA A 163 -11.82 -34.00 -4.67
CA ALA A 163 -11.41 -33.20 -3.51
C ALA A 163 -12.47 -32.13 -3.15
N ILE A 164 -13.12 -31.54 -4.16
CA ILE A 164 -14.21 -30.57 -3.94
C ILE A 164 -15.43 -31.27 -3.30
N LEU A 165 -15.81 -32.45 -3.80
CA LEU A 165 -16.91 -33.22 -3.24
C LEU A 165 -16.63 -33.67 -1.81
N GLU A 166 -15.38 -34.07 -1.52
CA GLU A 166 -14.98 -34.40 -0.16
C GLU A 166 -15.08 -33.18 0.76
N PHE A 167 -14.59 -32.01 0.33
CA PHE A 167 -14.75 -30.77 1.08
C PHE A 167 -16.23 -30.45 1.35
N ILE A 168 -17.09 -30.51 0.33
CA ILE A 168 -18.53 -30.24 0.53
C ILE A 168 -19.12 -31.24 1.53
N ARG A 169 -18.77 -32.53 1.44
CA ARG A 169 -19.27 -33.55 2.36
C ARG A 169 -18.80 -33.34 3.79
N SER A 170 -17.53 -33.02 3.99
CA SER A 170 -16.91 -32.90 5.32
C SER A 170 -17.29 -31.60 6.04
N PHE A 171 -17.54 -30.51 5.30
CA PHE A 171 -17.77 -29.18 5.86
C PHE A 171 -19.23 -28.69 5.73
N THR A 172 -20.18 -29.56 5.34
CA THR A 172 -21.62 -29.22 5.32
C THR A 172 -22.32 -29.76 6.57
N VAL A 173 -22.99 -28.88 7.30
CA VAL A 173 -23.78 -29.22 8.49
C VAL A 173 -25.23 -28.78 8.27
N TYR A 174 -26.19 -29.59 8.71
CA TYR A 174 -27.60 -29.22 8.65
C TYR A 174 -28.00 -28.51 9.94
N VAL A 175 -28.63 -27.33 9.81
CA VAL A 175 -29.16 -26.54 10.92
C VAL A 175 -30.68 -26.45 10.79
N GLU A 176 -31.39 -26.81 11.85
CA GLU A 176 -32.85 -26.74 11.89
C GLU A 176 -33.33 -25.30 11.65
N GLY A 177 -34.29 -25.12 10.74
CA GLY A 177 -34.81 -23.81 10.35
C GLY A 177 -33.97 -23.02 9.34
N VAL A 178 -32.74 -23.44 9.04
CA VAL A 178 -31.86 -22.79 8.03
C VAL A 178 -31.57 -23.70 6.84
N GLY A 179 -31.25 -24.97 7.10
CA GLY A 179 -30.86 -25.96 6.10
C GLY A 179 -29.36 -26.31 6.13
N HIS A 180 -28.82 -26.76 4.99
CA HIS A 180 -27.42 -27.11 4.85
C HIS A 180 -26.53 -25.87 4.72
N VAL A 181 -25.58 -25.71 5.63
CA VAL A 181 -24.65 -24.59 5.68
C VAL A 181 -23.21 -25.08 5.86
N CYS A 182 -22.26 -24.21 5.52
CA CYS A 182 -20.84 -24.47 5.75
C CYS A 182 -20.52 -24.40 7.25
N SER A 183 -19.79 -25.37 7.78
CA SER A 183 -19.41 -25.42 9.20
C SER A 183 -18.63 -24.18 9.65
N TYR A 184 -17.79 -23.60 8.78
CA TYR A 184 -17.10 -22.33 9.05
C TYR A 184 -18.06 -21.15 9.30
N ALA A 185 -19.25 -21.16 8.68
CA ALA A 185 -20.22 -20.08 8.84
C ALA A 185 -20.98 -20.13 10.17
N LEU A 186 -20.89 -21.26 10.90
CA LEU A 186 -21.50 -21.45 12.20
C LEU A 186 -20.60 -21.02 13.36
N PHE A 187 -19.42 -20.48 13.07
CA PHE A 187 -18.42 -20.14 14.09
C PHE A 187 -18.05 -21.35 14.98
N ASP A 188 -17.93 -22.53 14.38
CA ASP A 188 -17.58 -23.76 15.10
C ASP A 188 -16.08 -23.78 15.48
N PHE A 189 -15.76 -23.18 16.63
CA PHE A 189 -14.41 -23.12 17.19
C PHE A 189 -13.83 -24.49 17.53
N GLU A 190 -14.66 -25.50 17.82
CA GLU A 190 -14.16 -26.85 18.16
C GLU A 190 -13.51 -27.53 16.96
N ARG A 191 -14.02 -27.27 15.76
CA ARG A 191 -13.49 -27.86 14.53
C ARG A 191 -12.46 -26.97 13.84
N HIS A 192 -12.68 -25.66 13.89
CA HIS A 192 -12.00 -24.71 13.01
C HIS A 192 -11.22 -23.61 13.75
N GLY A 193 -11.26 -23.61 15.07
CA GLY A 193 -10.65 -22.57 15.90
C GLY A 193 -9.13 -22.59 15.89
N ASP A 194 -8.54 -21.39 15.95
CA ASP A 194 -7.10 -21.18 16.02
C ASP A 194 -6.71 -20.50 17.35
N GLY A 195 -5.97 -21.22 18.18
CA GLY A 195 -5.51 -20.75 19.49
C GLY A 195 -4.61 -19.52 19.39
N ALA A 196 -3.84 -19.37 18.31
CA ALA A 196 -2.98 -18.21 18.08
C ALA A 196 -3.78 -16.90 17.91
N TYR A 197 -5.07 -17.01 17.59
CA TYR A 197 -6.00 -15.87 17.44
C TYR A 197 -6.98 -15.75 18.62
N GLY A 198 -6.75 -16.49 19.71
CA GLY A 198 -7.53 -16.41 20.94
C GLY A 198 -8.71 -17.38 21.03
N SER A 199 -8.84 -18.31 20.08
CA SER A 199 -9.89 -19.35 20.15
C SER A 199 -9.80 -20.11 21.47
N PRO A 200 -10.91 -20.33 22.19
CA PRO A 200 -10.89 -21.08 23.46
C PRO A 200 -10.51 -22.55 23.27
N ILE A 201 -10.72 -23.08 22.05
CA ILE A 201 -10.46 -24.46 21.68
C ILE A 201 -9.66 -24.44 20.37
N GLU A 202 -8.58 -25.22 20.33
CA GLU A 202 -7.86 -25.46 19.08
C GLU A 202 -8.57 -26.54 18.27
N GLY A 203 -8.99 -26.16 17.06
CA GLY A 203 -9.54 -27.09 16.08
C GLY A 203 -8.50 -28.04 15.52
N VAL A 204 -8.95 -29.00 14.71
CA VAL A 204 -8.07 -29.95 14.03
C VAL A 204 -7.21 -29.18 13.03
N ALA A 205 -5.88 -29.32 13.10
CA ALA A 205 -4.92 -28.53 12.30
C ALA A 205 -5.26 -28.45 10.80
N GLU A 206 -5.71 -29.56 10.19
CA GLU A 206 -6.07 -29.64 8.76
C GLU A 206 -7.39 -28.91 8.42
N GLN A 207 -8.22 -28.64 9.43
CA GLN A 207 -9.54 -28.01 9.32
C GLN A 207 -9.57 -26.58 9.87
N GLN A 208 -8.48 -26.13 10.50
CA GLN A 208 -8.37 -24.76 11.03
C GLN A 208 -8.56 -23.70 9.95
N ALA A 209 -9.19 -22.60 10.32
CA ALA A 209 -9.36 -21.47 9.43
C ALA A 209 -8.04 -20.69 9.29
N ASN A 210 -7.49 -20.63 8.07
CA ASN A 210 -6.25 -19.91 7.80
C ASN A 210 -6.30 -18.44 8.26
N ASP A 211 -5.20 -17.93 8.80
CA ASP A 211 -5.00 -16.54 9.25
C ASP A 211 -6.04 -16.04 10.27
N GLY A 212 -6.58 -16.94 11.11
CA GLY A 212 -7.61 -16.58 12.10
C GLY A 212 -8.88 -16.00 11.49
N LYS A 213 -9.25 -16.45 10.28
CA LYS A 213 -10.42 -15.94 9.55
C LYS A 213 -11.71 -16.16 10.32
N LEU A 214 -11.82 -17.25 11.06
CA LEU A 214 -13.01 -17.58 11.85
C LEU A 214 -13.18 -16.59 13.00
N GLU A 215 -12.13 -16.36 13.76
CA GLU A 215 -12.08 -15.48 14.93
C GLU A 215 -12.33 -14.03 14.51
N LYS A 216 -11.65 -13.57 13.46
CA LYS A 216 -11.86 -12.22 12.90
C LYS A 216 -13.27 -12.05 12.35
N ALA A 217 -13.84 -13.10 11.73
CA ALA A 217 -15.22 -13.06 11.25
C ALA A 217 -16.21 -12.98 12.41
N TYR A 218 -15.99 -13.75 13.48
CA TYR A 218 -16.79 -13.72 14.69
C TYR A 218 -16.78 -12.33 15.34
N VAL A 219 -15.59 -11.76 15.58
CA VAL A 219 -15.44 -10.42 16.17
C VAL A 219 -16.20 -9.38 15.34
N ASN A 220 -16.04 -9.42 14.01
CA ASN A 220 -16.75 -8.52 13.12
C ASN A 220 -18.27 -8.74 13.13
N PHE A 221 -18.73 -9.99 13.18
CA PHE A 221 -20.15 -10.33 13.26
C PHE A 221 -20.77 -9.83 14.57
N ARG A 222 -20.12 -10.10 15.71
CA ARG A 222 -20.54 -9.63 17.03
C ARG A 222 -20.62 -8.10 17.12
N ALA A 223 -19.65 -7.39 16.53
CA ALA A 223 -19.65 -5.94 16.47
C ALA A 223 -20.85 -5.37 15.69
N GLN A 224 -21.29 -6.07 14.63
CA GLN A 224 -22.44 -5.67 13.84
C GLN A 224 -23.77 -6.14 14.45
N HIS A 225 -23.77 -7.23 15.23
CA HIS A 225 -24.97 -7.84 15.80
C HIS A 225 -24.82 -8.01 17.33
N PRO A 226 -24.95 -6.91 18.11
CA PRO A 226 -24.66 -6.94 19.55
C PRO A 226 -25.63 -7.76 20.41
N SER A 227 -26.80 -8.12 19.89
CA SER A 227 -27.79 -8.95 20.59
C SER A 227 -27.50 -10.44 20.47
N TRP A 228 -26.74 -10.84 19.45
CA TRP A 228 -26.41 -12.24 19.22
C TRP A 228 -25.30 -12.67 20.18
N LYS A 229 -25.51 -13.79 20.87
CA LYS A 229 -24.62 -14.32 21.91
C LYS A 229 -24.38 -15.79 21.67
N ASP A 230 -23.14 -16.19 21.91
CA ASP A 230 -22.69 -17.57 21.88
C ASP A 230 -21.62 -17.73 22.97
N GLU A 231 -21.74 -18.76 23.80
CA GLU A 231 -20.86 -18.94 24.97
C GLU A 231 -19.39 -19.09 24.56
N ARG A 232 -19.15 -19.81 23.45
CA ARG A 232 -17.80 -20.09 22.95
C ARG A 232 -17.16 -18.84 22.36
N GLY A 233 -17.92 -18.11 21.56
CA GLY A 233 -17.43 -16.86 21.00
C GLY A 233 -17.33 -15.72 22.01
N ASP A 234 -18.13 -15.70 23.08
CA ASP A 234 -17.92 -14.77 24.20
C ASP A 234 -16.62 -15.11 24.97
N ALA A 235 -16.27 -16.41 25.09
CA ALA A 235 -14.97 -16.81 25.64
C ALA A 235 -13.78 -16.36 24.76
N LEU A 236 -13.90 -16.43 23.42
CA LEU A 236 -12.92 -15.85 22.49
C LEU A 236 -12.69 -14.35 22.79
N LEU A 237 -13.77 -13.59 23.00
CA LEU A 237 -13.66 -12.15 23.29
C LEU A 237 -12.96 -11.88 24.62
N LEU A 238 -13.21 -12.72 25.64
CA LEU A 238 -12.51 -12.63 26.92
C LEU A 238 -11.01 -12.94 26.78
N ASN A 239 -10.65 -13.98 26.01
CA ASN A 239 -9.25 -14.31 25.74
C ASN A 239 -8.52 -13.19 25.02
N ILE A 240 -9.15 -12.56 24.03
CA ILE A 240 -8.60 -11.42 23.30
C ILE A 240 -8.42 -10.22 24.26
N ALA A 241 -9.42 -9.93 25.09
CA ALA A 241 -9.36 -8.83 26.05
C ALA A 241 -8.23 -9.03 27.08
N GLY A 242 -8.12 -10.22 27.66
CA GLY A 242 -7.05 -10.54 28.60
C GLY A 242 -5.65 -10.53 27.97
N SER A 243 -5.52 -10.91 26.70
CA SER A 243 -4.25 -10.84 25.96
C SER A 243 -3.84 -9.40 25.64
N GLY A 244 -4.81 -8.51 25.42
CA GLY A 244 -4.56 -7.08 25.23
C GLY A 244 -3.93 -6.45 26.47
N ASP A 245 -4.51 -6.70 27.64
CA ASP A 245 -4.02 -6.15 28.91
C ASP A 245 -2.60 -6.63 29.24
N ALA A 246 -2.28 -7.91 28.97
CA ALA A 246 -0.94 -8.46 29.16
C ALA A 246 0.13 -7.82 28.25
N GLN A 247 -0.20 -7.54 26.97
CA GLN A 247 0.73 -6.86 26.04
C GLN A 247 0.96 -5.39 26.40
N PHE A 248 -0.04 -4.72 26.98
CA PHE A 248 0.13 -3.35 27.50
C PHE A 248 1.01 -3.32 28.76
N GLU A 249 0.92 -4.31 29.65
CA GLU A 249 1.82 -4.42 30.83
C GLU A 249 3.26 -4.80 30.45
N GLU A 250 3.46 -5.66 29.46
CA GLU A 250 4.79 -6.05 28.98
C GLU A 250 5.49 -4.89 28.23
N GLY A 251 4.72 -4.09 27.48
CA GLY A 251 5.20 -2.84 26.88
C GLY A 251 5.52 -1.74 27.91
N ALA A 252 4.79 -1.67 29.02
CA ALA A 252 5.05 -0.73 30.11
C ALA A 252 6.27 -1.14 30.96
N THR A 253 6.48 -2.43 31.19
CA THR A 253 7.64 -2.96 31.93
C THR A 253 8.94 -2.90 31.13
N ALA A 254 8.87 -3.00 29.79
CA ALA A 254 10.02 -2.76 28.90
C ALA A 254 10.47 -1.28 28.87
N VAL A 255 9.55 -0.33 29.08
CA VAL A 255 9.88 1.11 29.22
C VAL A 255 10.31 1.47 30.64
N GLY A 256 9.96 0.66 31.65
CA GLY A 256 10.28 0.87 33.06
C GLY A 256 11.67 0.43 33.53
N SER A 257 12.52 -0.15 32.67
CA SER A 257 13.86 -0.67 33.04
C SER A 257 15.05 0.12 32.48
N SER A 258 14.86 1.40 32.12
CA SER A 258 15.97 2.34 31.94
C SER A 258 15.99 3.34 33.10
N ASN A 259 16.61 2.94 34.21
CA ASN A 259 16.99 3.85 35.29
C ASN A 259 17.94 4.92 34.73
N LEU A 260 17.50 6.17 34.75
CA LEU A 260 18.38 7.34 34.78
C LEU A 260 17.95 8.16 35.98
N ASP A 261 18.75 8.04 37.04
CA ASP A 261 18.70 8.87 38.24
C ASP A 261 18.75 10.35 37.87
N VAL A 262 17.67 11.08 38.14
CA VAL A 262 17.71 12.52 38.31
C VAL A 262 16.85 12.88 39.52
N ALA A 263 17.52 13.29 40.60
CA ALA A 263 16.91 13.83 41.81
C ALA A 263 16.24 15.20 41.54
N PRO A 264 15.23 15.59 42.34
CA PRO A 264 14.22 16.58 41.94
C PRO A 264 14.53 18.01 42.44
N GLY A 265 14.08 19.01 41.68
CA GLY A 265 14.06 20.42 42.07
C GLY A 265 13.02 21.19 41.29
N HIS A 266 11.88 21.45 41.94
CA HIS A 266 10.68 22.15 41.45
C HIS A 266 10.90 23.68 41.22
N PRO A 267 9.92 24.42 40.66
CA PRO A 267 10.13 25.44 39.63
C PRO A 267 9.75 26.87 40.09
N ALA A 268 10.12 27.89 39.33
CA ALA A 268 9.35 29.15 39.31
C ALA A 268 9.66 30.00 38.08
N ALA A 269 8.60 30.49 37.46
CA ALA A 269 8.56 31.43 36.35
C ALA A 269 9.15 32.81 36.70
N THR A 270 9.54 33.60 35.68
CA THR A 270 9.05 34.97 35.43
C THR A 270 9.79 35.60 34.25
N ALA A 271 9.03 36.27 33.38
CA ALA A 271 9.47 37.07 32.24
C ALA A 271 9.76 38.53 32.64
N GLN A 272 10.77 39.18 32.06
CA GLN A 272 10.84 40.60 31.63
C GLN A 272 12.30 40.96 31.28
N GLN A 273 12.63 41.29 30.02
CA GLN A 273 12.55 42.61 29.35
C GLN A 273 13.60 43.65 29.82
N VAL A 274 14.38 44.13 28.83
CA VAL A 274 15.04 45.46 28.68
C VAL A 274 16.43 45.70 29.34
N GLN A 275 17.46 45.70 28.47
CA GLN A 275 18.59 46.66 28.22
C GLN A 275 18.87 47.85 29.19
N PRO A 276 20.01 48.59 29.08
CA PRO A 276 21.38 48.30 28.57
C PRO A 276 22.56 48.94 29.38
N ALA A 277 23.80 48.61 28.94
CA ALA A 277 25.04 49.42 28.83
C ALA A 277 25.66 50.23 30.00
N HIS A 278 26.95 49.95 30.28
CA HIS A 278 28.07 50.89 30.50
C HIS A 278 29.40 50.07 30.45
N GLU A 279 30.32 50.27 29.50
CA GLU A 279 31.57 51.10 29.60
C GLU A 279 32.43 50.71 30.83
N THR A 280 33.75 50.48 30.80
CA THR A 280 34.85 50.65 29.83
C THR A 280 36.11 49.98 30.42
N ASP A 281 37.19 49.98 29.64
CA ASP A 281 38.60 49.75 30.03
C ASP A 281 39.01 48.29 30.23
N GLY A 282 40.08 47.77 29.62
CA GLY A 282 41.20 48.38 28.92
C GLY A 282 42.43 47.53 29.22
N ASN A 283 43.36 47.47 28.25
CA ASN A 283 44.71 46.89 28.35
C ASN A 283 44.78 45.34 28.28
N GLY A 284 45.58 44.68 27.45
CA GLY A 284 46.60 45.10 26.51
C GLY A 284 47.56 43.92 26.27
N ASN A 285 48.07 43.84 25.03
CA ASN A 285 49.38 43.33 24.63
C ASN A 285 49.56 41.87 24.11
N GLY A 286 50.10 41.83 22.88
CA GLY A 286 51.01 40.80 22.34
C GLY A 286 50.36 39.61 21.64
N GLY A 287 50.59 39.28 20.38
CA GLY A 287 51.58 39.73 19.40
C GLY A 287 51.96 38.55 18.49
N GLY A 288 51.91 38.75 17.16
CA GLY A 288 52.53 37.91 16.11
C GLY A 288 51.86 36.55 15.86
N GLY A 289 51.71 36.04 14.64
CA GLY A 289 52.18 36.43 13.32
C GLY A 289 52.00 35.23 12.40
N ASP A 290 51.46 35.50 11.21
CA ASP A 290 51.60 34.80 9.92
C ASP A 290 51.62 33.26 9.82
N GLY A 291 50.70 32.77 8.99
CA GLY A 291 51.13 32.23 7.69
C GLY A 291 50.93 30.74 7.42
N GLY A 292 49.97 30.44 6.53
CA GLY A 292 50.29 29.71 5.30
C GLY A 292 49.91 28.22 5.17
N ALA A 293 49.15 27.96 4.09
CA ALA A 293 49.11 26.75 3.24
C ALA A 293 48.51 25.45 3.84
N ALA A 294 47.45 24.84 3.29
CA ALA A 294 47.24 24.31 1.92
C ALA A 294 48.15 23.11 1.55
N ALA A 295 47.60 21.90 1.67
CA ALA A 295 47.90 20.66 0.91
C ALA A 295 46.79 19.65 1.30
N ALA A 296 45.97 18.99 0.46
CA ALA A 296 46.10 18.39 -0.87
C ALA A 296 47.10 17.22 -0.94
N ALA A 297 46.61 15.99 -0.73
CA ALA A 297 47.04 14.69 -1.30
C ALA A 297 46.35 13.55 -0.49
N ALA A 298 45.43 12.79 -1.07
CA ALA A 298 45.66 11.58 -1.86
C ALA A 298 46.04 10.35 -1.01
N ALA A 299 45.03 9.50 -0.74
CA ALA A 299 45.05 8.03 -0.79
C ALA A 299 43.63 7.52 -0.51
#